data_AF-A0A350ASA7-F1
#
_entry.id   AF-A0A350ASA7-F1
#
_cell.length_a   1.000
_cell.length_b   1.000
_cell.length_c   1.000
_cell.angle_alpha   90.00
_cell.angle_beta   90.00
_cell.angle_gamma   90.00
#
_symmetry.space_group_name_H-M   'P 1'
#
loop_
_entity.id
_entity.type
_entity.pdbx_description
1 polymer ?
#
loop_
_entity_poly.entity_id
_entity_poly.type
_entity_poly.pdbx_seq_one_letter_code
_entity_poly.pdbx_strand_id
1 'polypeptide(L)' 'GLRPNPHPSHMTVDEAAQTAVEMGAQISFLTHMTYMVDHETTENALPDNVRLAYDGLRVSW' A
#
# COMPACT_ATOMS: atom_id res chain seq x y z
N GLY A 1 -8.22 -5.86 -6.67
CA GLY A 1 -7.60 -4.94 -5.70
C GLY A 1 -6.13 -5.24 -5.55
N LEU A 2 -5.46 -4.47 -4.69
CA LEU A 2 -4.04 -4.56 -4.38
C LEU A 2 -3.70 -5.96 -3.84
N ARG A 3 -2.66 -6.57 -4.41
CA ARG A 3 -2.23 -7.94 -4.12
C ARG A 3 -0.80 -8.19 -4.61
N PRO A 4 -0.11 -9.26 -4.19
CA PRO A 4 1.25 -9.53 -4.64
C PRO A 4 1.35 -9.87 -6.15
N ASN A 5 0.32 -10.49 -6.73
CA ASN A 5 0.35 -10.93 -8.13
C ASN A 5 -0.23 -9.90 -9.11
N PRO A 6 0.32 -9.77 -10.33
CA PRO A 6 -0.17 -8.83 -11.34
C PRO A 6 -1.68 -8.93 -11.60
N HIS A 7 -2.30 -7.78 -11.88
CA HIS A 7 -3.70 -7.70 -12.29
C HIS A 7 -3.87 -6.68 -13.43
N PRO A 8 -4.71 -6.94 -14.45
CA PRO A 8 -4.87 -6.02 -15.58
C PRO A 8 -5.40 -4.63 -15.22
N SER A 9 -6.06 -4.48 -14.07
CA SER A 9 -6.67 -3.21 -13.64
C SER A 9 -6.15 -2.66 -12.30
N HIS A 10 -5.15 -3.29 -11.68
CA HIS A 10 -4.60 -2.84 -10.40
C HIS A 10 -3.10 -3.09 -10.35
N MET A 11 -2.38 -2.16 -9.72
CA MET A 11 -1.00 -2.39 -9.32
C MET A 11 -0.90 -3.57 -8.34
N THR A 12 0.25 -4.22 -8.36
CA THR A 12 0.73 -5.08 -7.28
C THR A 12 1.12 -4.24 -6.06
N VAL A 13 1.34 -4.91 -4.92
CA VAL A 13 1.87 -4.25 -3.70
C VAL A 13 3.19 -3.55 -4.00
N ASP A 14 4.11 -4.24 -4.69
CA ASP A 14 5.45 -3.72 -4.99
C ASP A 14 5.38 -2.52 -5.97
N GLU A 15 4.58 -2.62 -7.02
CA GLU A 15 4.39 -1.50 -7.97
C GLU A 15 3.80 -0.27 -7.29
N ALA A 16 2.82 -0.47 -6.39
CA ALA A 16 2.20 0.64 -5.66
C ALA A 16 3.17 1.27 -4.64
N ALA A 17 3.96 0.46 -3.93
CA ALA A 17 4.97 0.94 -3.00
C ALA A 17 6.08 1.72 -3.73
N GLN A 18 6.58 1.19 -4.85
CA GLN A 18 7.57 1.86 -5.68
C GLN A 18 7.04 3.18 -6.24
N THR A 19 5.81 3.20 -6.75
CA THR A 19 5.16 4.43 -7.23
C THR A 19 5.06 5.47 -6.11
N ALA A 20 4.67 5.06 -4.90
CA ALA A 20 4.58 5.95 -3.75
C ALA A 20 5.92 6.57 -3.35
N VAL A 21 7.02 5.81 -3.43
CA VAL A 21 8.38 6.30 -3.22
C VAL A 21 8.76 7.33 -4.28
N GLU A 22 8.50 7.06 -5.55
CA GLU A 22 8.80 7.97 -6.66
C GLU A 22 8.03 9.29 -6.59
N MET A 23 6.80 9.27 -6.07
CA MET A 23 5.99 10.47 -5.85
C MET A 23 6.54 11.38 -4.74
N GLY A 24 7.36 10.85 -3.82
CA GLY A 24 8.06 11.65 -2.81
C GLY A 24 7.17 12.29 -1.74
N ALA A 25 6.00 11.71 -1.44
CA ALA A 25 5.16 12.17 -0.34
C ALA A 25 5.79 11.86 1.03
N GLN A 26 5.48 12.68 2.05
CA GLN A 26 5.97 12.44 3.42
C GLN A 26 5.45 11.11 3.98
N ILE A 27 4.18 10.78 3.72
CA ILE A 27 3.57 9.47 4.02
C ILE A 27 2.58 9.14 2.89
N SER A 28 2.61 7.90 2.40
CA SER A 28 1.65 7.37 1.43
C SER A 28 0.85 6.23 2.05
N PHE A 29 -0.46 6.20 1.81
CA PHE A 29 -1.34 5.14 2.27
C PHE A 29 -1.91 4.34 1.09
N LEU A 30 -1.65 3.03 1.06
CA LEU A 30 -2.14 2.10 0.05
C LEU A 30 -3.48 1.50 0.48
N THR A 31 -4.41 1.30 -0.45
CA THR A 31 -5.77 0.81 -0.15
C THR A 31 -6.28 -0.20 -1.18
N HIS A 32 -7.54 -0.60 -1.06
CA HIS A 32 -8.24 -1.51 -1.97
C HIS A 32 -7.57 -2.90 -2.05
N MET A 33 -7.08 -3.36 -0.91
CA MET A 33 -6.41 -4.65 -0.74
C MET A 33 -7.36 -5.84 -0.91
N THR A 34 -6.81 -6.96 -1.36
CA THR A 34 -7.51 -8.25 -1.35
C THR A 34 -7.12 -9.06 -0.11
N TYR A 35 -7.81 -10.18 0.12
CA TYR A 35 -7.50 -11.11 1.23
C TYR A 35 -6.07 -11.68 1.20
N MET A 36 -5.35 -11.56 0.08
CA MET A 36 -3.96 -12.01 -0.06
C MET A 36 -2.95 -11.06 0.58
N VAL A 37 -3.38 -9.87 0.97
CA VAL A 37 -2.54 -8.89 1.66
C VAL A 37 -2.85 -8.98 3.15
N ASP A 38 -2.04 -9.76 3.86
CA ASP A 38 -2.04 -9.73 5.33
C ASP A 38 -1.48 -8.38 5.79
N HIS A 39 -2.21 -7.68 6.66
CA HIS A 39 -1.91 -6.29 6.98
C HIS A 39 -0.56 -6.17 7.68
N GLU A 40 -0.33 -6.91 8.77
CA GLU A 40 0.91 -6.80 9.56
C GLU A 40 2.12 -7.28 8.78
N THR A 41 2.04 -8.44 8.13
CA THR A 41 3.17 -9.01 7.40
C THR A 41 3.57 -8.13 6.22
N THR A 42 2.60 -7.60 5.48
CA THR A 42 2.87 -6.74 4.33
C THR A 42 3.39 -5.37 4.78
N GLU A 43 2.79 -4.77 5.81
CA GLU A 43 3.21 -3.47 6.37
C GLU A 43 4.70 -3.48 6.75
N ASN A 44 5.17 -4.56 7.39
CA ASN A 44 6.56 -4.71 7.81
C ASN A 44 7.55 -4.84 6.66
N ALA A 45 7.09 -5.16 5.44
CA ALA A 45 7.91 -5.24 4.25
C ALA A 45 7.90 -3.95 3.40
N LEU A 46 7.02 -3.00 3.72
CA LEU A 46 6.94 -1.72 3.00
C LEU A 46 8.06 -0.76 3.42
N PRO A 47 8.44 0.20 2.54
CA PRO A 47 9.30 1.31 2.93
C PRO A 47 8.72 2.13 4.09
N ASP A 48 9.58 2.76 4.90
CA ASP A 48 9.20 3.46 6.14
C ASP A 48 8.07 4.50 5.99
N ASN A 49 7.96 5.14 4.82
CA ASN A 49 6.96 6.18 4.53
C ASN A 49 5.74 5.66 3.73
N VAL A 50 5.64 4.35 3.48
CA VAL A 50 4.51 3.73 2.79
C VAL A 50 3.78 2.80 3.74
N ARG A 51 2.49 3.00 3.90
CA ARG A 51 1.65 2.34 4.90
C ARG A 51 0.41 1.74 4.23
N LEU A 52 -0.13 0.66 4.75
CA LEU A 52 -1.44 0.15 4.39
C LEU A 52 -2.51 0.94 5.16
N ALA A 53 -3.51 1.42 4.43
CA ALA A 53 -4.70 1.99 5.04
C ALA A 53 -5.52 0.89 5.74
N TYR A 54 -6.35 1.29 6.69
CA TYR A 54 -7.32 0.42 7.35
C TYR A 54 -8.64 1.15 7.52
N ASP A 55 -9.72 0.38 7.66
CA ASP A 55 -11.04 0.92 7.87
C ASP A 55 -11.07 1.76 9.15
N GLY A 56 -11.50 3.02 9.02
CA GLY A 56 -11.50 3.98 10.12
C GLY A 56 -10.21 4.77 10.30
N LEU A 57 -9.17 4.55 9.47
CA LEU A 57 -8.00 5.44 9.41
C LEU A 57 -8.45 6.90 9.24
N ARG A 58 -7.94 7.78 10.10
CA ARG A 58 -8.14 9.23 10.02
C ARG A 58 -6.78 9.91 9.94
N VAL A 59 -6.66 10.83 9.00
CA VAL A 59 -5.47 11.66 8.80
C VAL A 59 -5.82 13.12 9.08
N SER A 60 -4.91 13.83 9.72
CA SER A 60 -4.98 15.27 9.95
C SER A 60 -3.63 15.88 9.62
N TRP A 61 -3.64 17.10 9.10
CA TRP A 61 -2.47 17.82 8.62
C TRP A 61 -2.26 19.07 9.46
#